data_AF-K0UJB2-F1
#
_entry.id   AF-K0UJB2-F1
#
_cell.length_a   1.000
_cell.length_b   1.000
_cell.length_c   1.000
_cell.angle_alpha   90.00
_cell.angle_beta   90.00
_cell.angle_gamma   90.00
#
_symmetry.space_group_name_H-M   'P 1'
#
loop_
_entity.id
_entity.type
_entity.pdbx_description
1 polymer ?
#
loop_
_entity_poly.entity_id
_entity_poly.type
_entity_poly.pdbx_seq_one_letter_code
_entity_poly.pdbx_strand_id
1 'polypeptide(L)' 'APIHAATAAGAYPSVREAAAHMGRRRQRAFLPIPANVERYDALYAKYLELHDYFGRENAMMRELREADRHRQVGALT' A
#
# COMPACT_ATOMS: atom_id res chain seq x y z
N ALA A 1 12.51 -9.34 -14.18
CA ALA A 1 13.72 -10.16 -14.34
C ALA A 1 14.76 -9.63 -15.36
N PRO A 2 14.43 -9.11 -16.57
CA PRO A 2 15.45 -8.88 -17.62
C PRO A 2 16.47 -7.77 -17.32
N ILE A 3 16.08 -6.71 -16.60
CA ILE A 3 17.00 -5.62 -16.19
C ILE A 3 18.13 -6.15 -15.30
N HIS A 4 17.79 -7.01 -14.34
CA HIS A 4 18.78 -7.62 -13.44
C HIS A 4 19.69 -8.58 -14.20
N ALA A 5 19.14 -9.37 -15.12
CA ALA A 5 19.94 -10.26 -15.96
C ALA A 5 20.93 -9.48 -16.85
N ALA A 6 20.52 -8.37 -17.46
CA ALA A 6 21.40 -7.53 -18.29
C ALA A 6 22.54 -6.89 -17.47
N THR A 7 22.29 -6.54 -16.20
CA THR A 7 23.33 -6.03 -15.30
C THR A 7 24.30 -7.14 -14.89
N ALA A 8 23.78 -8.32 -14.50
CA ALA A 8 24.60 -9.46 -14.10
C ALA A 8 25.47 -10.00 -15.26
N ALA A 9 24.96 -9.91 -16.49
CA ALA A 9 25.69 -10.24 -17.71
C ALA A 9 26.72 -9.16 -18.12
N GLY A 10 26.84 -8.05 -17.37
CA GLY A 10 27.78 -6.98 -17.65
C GLY A 10 27.42 -6.08 -18.85
N ALA A 11 26.23 -6.23 -19.43
CA ALA A 11 25.78 -5.40 -20.55
C ALA A 11 25.49 -3.94 -20.13
N TYR A 12 25.21 -3.72 -18.85
CA TYR A 12 25.12 -2.40 -18.23
C TYR A 12 25.86 -2.40 -16.88
N PRO A 13 26.56 -1.31 -16.52
CA PRO A 13 27.32 -1.22 -15.26
C PRO A 13 26.45 -1.26 -14.00
N SER A 14 25.16 -0.92 -14.10
CA SER A 14 24.23 -0.93 -12.97
C SER A 14 22.78 -1.24 -13.37
N VAL A 15 22.00 -1.71 -12.38
CA VAL A 15 20.54 -1.89 -12.53
C VAL A 15 19.87 -0.57 -12.93
N ARG A 16 20.39 0.57 -12.44
CA ARG A 16 19.85 1.89 -12.75
C ARG A 16 20.02 2.26 -14.23
N GLU A 17 21.19 2.01 -14.79
CA GLU A 17 21.44 2.23 -16.24
C GLU A 17 20.65 1.25 -17.09
N ALA A 18 20.65 -0.05 -16.73
CA ALA A 18 19.83 -1.04 -17.42
C ALA A 18 18.35 -0.64 -17.41
N ALA A 19 17.83 -0.15 -16.28
CA ALA A 19 16.45 0.32 -16.16
C ALA A 19 16.19 1.59 -16.98
N ALA A 20 17.16 2.49 -17.13
CA ALA A 20 17.02 3.69 -17.96
C ALA A 20 16.90 3.35 -19.46
N HIS A 21 17.64 2.35 -19.94
CA HIS A 21 17.61 1.91 -21.33
C HIS A 21 16.45 0.95 -21.66
N MET A 22 16.11 0.06 -20.72
CA MET A 22 15.14 -1.01 -20.96
C MET A 22 13.75 -0.69 -20.40
N GLY A 23 13.69 0.16 -19.38
CA GLY A 23 12.45 0.55 -18.73
C GLY A 23 11.59 1.41 -19.65
N ARG A 24 10.35 0.99 -19.88
CA ARG A 24 9.36 1.79 -20.60
C ARG A 24 8.27 2.19 -19.62
N ARG A 25 8.04 3.50 -19.48
CA ARG A 25 6.92 4.03 -18.71
C ARG A 25 6.23 5.14 -19.49
N ARG A 26 4.90 5.17 -19.42
CA ARG A 26 4.13 6.33 -19.88
C ARG A 26 4.25 7.43 -18.84
N GLN A 27 4.94 8.51 -19.19
CA GLN A 27 5.01 9.67 -18.31
C GLN A 27 3.63 10.33 -18.24
N ARG A 28 3.25 10.80 -17.04
CA ARG A 28 1.97 11.50 -16.82
C ARG A 28 0.73 10.72 -17.29
N ALA A 29 0.75 9.38 -17.16
CA ALA A 29 -0.37 8.54 -17.57
C ALA A 29 -1.69 8.89 -16.86
N PHE A 30 -1.59 9.36 -15.62
CA PHE A 30 -2.71 9.88 -14.84
C PHE A 30 -2.25 11.16 -14.15
N LEU A 31 -2.99 12.24 -14.38
CA LEU A 31 -2.75 13.52 -13.74
C LEU A 31 -3.86 13.77 -12.71
N PRO A 32 -3.52 14.34 -11.54
CA PRO A 32 -4.53 14.70 -10.57
C PRO A 32 -5.47 15.75 -11.15
N ILE A 33 -6.77 15.54 -10.97
CA ILE A 33 -7.77 16.57 -11.24
C ILE A 33 -7.86 17.43 -9.97
N PRO A 34 -7.53 18.73 -10.01
CA PRO A 34 -7.40 19.54 -8.79
C PRO A 34 -8.64 19.50 -7.88
N ALA A 35 -9.84 19.57 -8.45
CA ALA A 35 -11.09 19.48 -7.70
C ALA A 35 -11.27 18.13 -6.97
N ASN A 36 -10.75 17.04 -7.53
CA ASN A 36 -10.80 15.75 -6.87
C ASN A 36 -9.77 15.66 -5.74
N VAL A 37 -8.59 16.25 -5.91
CA VAL A 37 -7.55 16.27 -4.87
C VAL A 37 -8.08 16.91 -3.60
N GLU A 38 -8.64 18.12 -3.69
CA GLU A 38 -9.20 18.82 -2.54
C GLU A 38 -10.27 17.99 -1.82
N ARG A 39 -11.16 17.34 -2.58
CA ARG A 39 -12.20 16.47 -2.02
C ARG A 39 -11.61 15.22 -1.36
N TYR A 40 -10.60 14.62 -1.96
CA TYR A 40 -9.95 13.43 -1.41
C TYR A 40 -9.07 13.75 -0.20
N ASP A 41 -8.46 14.93 -0.13
CA ASP A 41 -7.71 15.38 1.04
C ASP A 41 -8.63 15.50 2.26
N ALA A 42 -9.81 16.10 2.08
CA ALA A 42 -10.82 16.18 3.14
C ALA A 42 -11.30 14.80 3.60
N LEU A 43 -11.53 13.86 2.67
CA LEU A 43 -11.89 12.49 3.00
C LEU A 43 -10.73 11.75 3.69
N TYR A 44 -9.50 11.99 3.26
CA TYR A 44 -8.31 11.35 3.81
C TYR A 44 -8.05 11.81 5.24
N ALA A 45 -8.29 13.08 5.55
CA ALA A 45 -8.24 13.56 6.93
C ALA A 45 -9.22 12.80 7.85
N LYS A 46 -10.45 12.55 7.39
CA LYS A 46 -11.42 11.73 8.13
C LYS A 46 -11.04 10.26 8.23
N TYR A 47 -10.43 9.73 7.17
CA TYR A 47 -9.85 8.39 7.23
C TYR A 47 -8.74 8.31 8.29
N LEU A 48 -7.86 9.32 8.40
CA LEU A 48 -6.78 9.33 9.40
C LEU A 48 -7.32 9.37 10.82
N GLU A 49 -8.33 10.21 11.09
CA GLU A 49 -9.03 10.21 12.39
C GLU A 49 -9.54 8.80 12.74
N LEU A 50 -10.20 8.14 11.80
CA LEU A 50 -10.74 6.79 11.99
C LEU A 50 -9.62 5.74 12.15
N HIS A 51 -8.58 5.85 11.34
CA HIS A 51 -7.43 4.97 11.30
C HIS A 51 -6.66 5.04 12.62
N ASP A 52 -6.39 6.23 13.13
CA ASP A 52 -5.64 6.39 14.36
C ASP A 52 -6.48 5.96 15.57
N TYR A 53 -7.76 6.30 15.58
CA TYR A 53 -8.67 5.84 16.64
C TYR A 53 -8.73 4.31 16.71
N PHE A 54 -9.11 3.62 15.62
CA PHE A 54 -9.26 2.15 15.65
C PHE A 54 -7.94 1.38 15.53
N GLY A 55 -6.86 2.03 15.08
CA GLY A 55 -5.57 1.40 14.86
C GLY A 55 -4.57 1.59 15.99
N ARG A 56 -4.70 2.67 16.79
CA ARG A 56 -3.72 3.02 17.83
C ARG A 56 -4.36 3.22 19.20
N GLU A 57 -5.44 3.98 19.27
CA GLU A 57 -5.98 4.47 20.55
C GLU A 57 -7.01 3.52 21.15
N ASN A 58 -7.83 2.91 20.31
CA ASN A 58 -8.98 2.11 20.71
C ASN A 58 -8.77 0.63 20.35
N ALA A 59 -8.86 -0.24 21.37
CA ALA A 59 -8.65 -1.68 21.23
C ALA A 59 -9.86 -2.47 20.72
N MET A 60 -11.02 -1.82 20.46
CA MET A 60 -12.30 -2.44 20.12
C MET A 60 -12.18 -3.46 18.98
N MET A 61 -11.42 -3.16 17.92
CA MET A 61 -11.25 -4.10 16.80
C MET A 61 -10.50 -5.38 17.21
N ARG A 62 -9.58 -5.30 18.17
CA ARG A 62 -8.89 -6.48 18.73
C ARG A 62 -9.82 -7.24 19.67
N GLU A 63 -10.52 -6.55 20.56
CA GLU A 63 -11.48 -7.14 21.50
C GLU A 63 -12.60 -7.90 20.77
N LEU A 64 -13.15 -7.33 19.69
CA LEU A 64 -14.16 -8.00 18.86
C LEU A 64 -13.63 -9.30 18.24
N ARG A 65 -12.37 -9.29 17.76
CA ARG A 65 -11.73 -10.50 17.20
C ARG A 65 -11.49 -11.57 18.27
N GLU A 66 -11.15 -11.18 19.49
CA GLU A 66 -10.97 -12.09 20.62
C GLU A 66 -12.30 -12.72 21.04
N ALA A 67 -13.36 -11.90 21.18
CA ALA A 67 -14.70 -12.37 21.51
C ALA A 67 -15.24 -13.37 20.47
N ASP A 68 -15.06 -13.10 19.18
CA ASP A 68 -15.46 -14.02 18.11
C ASP A 68 -14.68 -15.35 18.17
N ARG A 69 -13.37 -15.27 18.44
CA ARG A 69 -12.52 -16.46 18.59
C ARG A 69 -12.96 -17.34 19.77
N HIS A 70 -13.31 -16.73 20.91
CA HIS A 70 -13.78 -17.47 22.08
C HIS A 70 -15.14 -18.15 21.84
N ARG A 71 -16.04 -17.48 21.10
CA ARG A 71 -17.31 -18.06 20.68
C ARG A 71 -17.12 -19.30 19.80
N GLN A 72 -16.17 -19.26 18.88
CA GLN A 72 -15.88 -20.40 17.99
C GLN A 72 -15.28 -21.59 18.76
N VAL A 73 -14.41 -21.35 19.74
CA VAL A 73 -13.84 -22.43 20.56
C VAL A 73 -14.90 -23.08 21.45
N GLY A 74 -15.77 -22.30 22.09
CA GLY A 74 -16.88 -22.84 22.90
C GLY A 74 -17.98 -23.54 22.10
N ALA A 75 -18.01 -23.38 20.77
CA ALA A 75 -18.92 -24.09 19.88
C ALA A 75 -18.35 -25.44 19.36
N LEU A 76 -17.06 -25.71 19.60
CA LEU A 76 -16.35 -26.92 19.13
C LEU A 76 -16.07 -27.93 20.26
N THR A 77 -16.44 -27.61 21.50
CA THR A 77 -16.43 -28.50 22.69
C THR A 77 -17.85 -28.86 23.08
#